data_AF-A0A1F0MVA6-F1
#
_entry.id   AF-A0A1F0MVA6-F1
#
_cell.length_a   1.000
_cell.length_b   1.000
_cell.length_c   1.000
_cell.angle_alpha   90.00
_cell.angle_beta   90.00
_cell.angle_gamma   90.00
#
_symmetry.space_group_name_H-M   'P 1'
#
loop_
_entity.id
_entity.type
_entity.pdbx_description
1 polymer ?
#
loop_
_entity_poly.entity_id
_entity_poly.type
_entity_poly.pdbx_seq_one_letter_code
_entity_poly.pdbx_strand_id
1 'polypeptide(L)'
;MRIFTLGFSHKSAEEFFGILRDSGVRRVVDIRRSNTNQLAGFTKKDDLRYFLRVILDMPYTHELALAPSAELMRAYRHDEIGFDEFSKQLREEYDAGEVSSLDRSLFNDAVLLCSEADPSTCHRLVAAEYLAEMWDDVEIVHL
;
A
#
# COMPACT_ATOMS: atom_id res chain seq x y z
N MET A 1 -8.68 -9.62 11.71
CA MET A 1 -8.37 -8.19 11.51
C MET A 1 -8.68 -7.80 10.09
N ARG A 2 -8.86 -6.51 9.79
CA ARG A 2 -9.06 -6.04 8.42
C ARG A 2 -7.84 -5.31 7.91
N ILE A 3 -7.43 -5.62 6.69
CA ILE A 3 -6.46 -4.85 5.92
C ILE A 3 -7.22 -4.25 4.74
N PHE A 4 -7.27 -2.93 4.71
CA PHE A 4 -7.81 -2.20 3.59
C PHE A 4 -6.71 -1.98 2.56
N THR A 5 -7.09 -1.74 1.30
CA THR A 5 -6.14 -1.31 0.28
C THR A 5 -6.71 -0.14 -0.50
N LEU A 6 -5.90 0.87 -0.80
CA LEU A 6 -6.34 2.05 -1.56
C LEU A 6 -5.22 2.56 -2.47
N GLY A 7 -5.58 2.92 -3.69
CA GLY A 7 -4.69 3.60 -4.63
C GLY A 7 -5.13 5.04 -4.84
N PHE A 8 -4.18 5.98 -4.91
CA PHE A 8 -4.52 7.41 -5.01
C PHE A 8 -4.72 7.92 -6.43
N SER A 9 -4.24 7.22 -7.48
CA SER A 9 -4.40 7.70 -8.85
C SER A 9 -5.87 7.79 -9.23
N HIS A 10 -6.18 8.79 -10.08
CA HIS A 10 -7.51 9.08 -10.59
C HIS A 10 -8.53 9.45 -9.49
N LYS A 11 -8.05 9.86 -8.32
CA LYS A 11 -8.86 10.41 -7.24
C LYS A 11 -8.40 11.84 -6.93
N SER A 12 -9.34 12.72 -6.69
CA SER A 12 -9.10 13.99 -6.02
C SER A 12 -8.73 13.77 -4.55
N ALA A 13 -8.17 14.80 -3.90
CA ALA A 13 -7.94 14.76 -2.47
C ALA A 13 -9.27 14.57 -1.69
N GLU A 14 -10.34 15.23 -2.13
CA GLU A 14 -11.66 15.13 -1.51
C GLU A 14 -12.18 13.69 -1.52
N GLU A 15 -12.15 13.03 -2.69
CA GLU A 15 -12.55 11.62 -2.82
C GLU A 15 -11.66 10.71 -1.98
N PHE A 16 -10.34 10.90 -2.02
CA PHE A 16 -9.39 10.07 -1.26
C PHE A 16 -9.63 10.15 0.25
N PHE A 17 -9.72 11.37 0.81
CA PHE A 17 -9.97 11.54 2.25
C PHE A 17 -11.41 11.19 2.65
N GLY A 18 -12.38 11.31 1.74
CA GLY A 18 -13.75 10.83 1.94
C GLY A 18 -13.80 9.30 2.10
N ILE A 19 -13.18 8.56 1.18
CA ILE A 19 -13.08 7.09 1.25
C ILE A 19 -12.45 6.63 2.58
N LEU A 20 -11.35 7.27 3.00
CA LEU A 20 -10.70 6.93 4.26
C LEU A 20 -11.59 7.19 5.49
N ARG A 21 -12.40 8.25 5.46
CA ARG A 21 -13.33 8.59 6.54
C ARG A 21 -14.45 7.55 6.68
N ASP A 22 -14.96 7.07 5.56
CA ASP A 22 -16.17 6.24 5.52
C ASP A 22 -15.89 4.73 5.61
N SER A 23 -14.63 4.31 5.40
CA SER A 23 -14.22 2.89 5.33
C SER A 23 -13.91 2.22 6.68
N GLY A 24 -13.82 2.99 7.77
CA GLY A 24 -13.42 2.48 9.08
C GLY A 24 -11.91 2.24 9.23
N VAL A 25 -11.10 2.72 8.28
CA VAL A 25 -9.64 2.73 8.35
C VAL A 25 -9.16 3.56 9.53
N ARG A 26 -8.11 3.09 10.22
CA ARG A 26 -7.53 3.73 11.40
C ARG A 26 -6.10 4.23 11.20
N ARG A 27 -5.42 3.82 10.13
CA ARG A 27 -4.03 4.21 9.80
C ARG A 27 -3.77 4.04 8.31
N VAL A 28 -2.91 4.90 7.76
CA VAL A 28 -2.31 4.69 6.44
C VAL A 28 -0.93 4.05 6.59
N VAL A 29 -0.73 2.93 5.91
CA VAL A 29 0.58 2.31 5.69
C VAL A 29 0.93 2.49 4.21
N ASP A 30 1.84 3.43 3.96
CA ASP A 30 2.33 3.73 2.61
C ASP A 30 3.39 2.71 2.21
N ILE A 31 3.08 1.90 1.20
CA ILE A 31 3.96 0.84 0.69
C ILE A 31 4.62 1.24 -0.63
N ARG A 32 4.58 2.53 -0.99
CA ARG A 32 5.22 3.03 -2.20
C ARG A 32 6.72 3.16 -1.97
N ARG A 33 7.51 2.65 -2.92
CA ARG A 33 8.97 2.87 -2.91
C ARG A 33 9.34 4.34 -3.05
N SER A 34 8.64 5.06 -3.93
CA SER A 34 8.87 6.49 -4.20
C SER A 34 7.59 7.29 -3.94
N ASN A 35 7.61 8.18 -2.96
CA ASN A 35 6.44 8.95 -2.50
C ASN A 35 6.69 10.46 -2.29
N THR A 36 7.81 10.99 -2.82
CA THR A 36 8.18 12.41 -2.68
C THR A 36 8.16 13.20 -4.00
N ASN A 37 7.98 12.50 -5.13
CA ASN A 37 8.00 13.13 -6.46
C ASN A 37 6.72 13.94 -6.74
N GLN A 38 6.74 14.75 -7.80
CA GLN A 38 5.58 15.58 -8.18
C GLN A 38 4.36 14.76 -8.60
N LEU A 39 4.56 13.54 -9.11
CA LEU A 39 3.48 12.64 -9.50
C LEU A 39 2.67 12.12 -8.31
N ALA A 40 3.22 12.19 -7.09
CA ALA A 40 2.46 11.89 -5.87
C ALA A 40 1.38 12.94 -5.57
N GLY A 41 1.41 14.13 -6.18
CA GLY A 41 0.37 15.16 -6.00
C GLY A 41 0.13 15.49 -4.52
N PHE A 42 -1.13 15.43 -4.07
CA PHE A 42 -1.51 15.64 -2.66
C PHE A 42 -1.05 14.52 -1.73
N THR A 43 -0.58 13.39 -2.26
CA THR A 43 -0.07 12.24 -1.49
C THR A 43 1.44 12.24 -1.30
N LYS A 44 2.13 13.36 -1.57
CA LYS A 44 3.54 13.50 -1.20
C LYS A 44 3.72 13.22 0.28
N LYS A 45 4.76 12.47 0.65
CA LYS A 45 4.98 11.94 2.00
C LYS A 45 4.65 12.91 3.13
N ASP A 46 5.27 14.08 3.16
CA ASP A 46 5.10 15.04 4.26
C ASP A 46 3.73 15.73 4.23
N ASP A 47 3.24 16.06 3.03
CA ASP A 47 1.90 16.64 2.83
C ASP A 47 0.81 15.65 3.26
N LEU A 48 0.90 14.40 2.81
CA LEU A 48 -0.01 13.32 3.16
C LEU A 48 -0.04 13.09 4.66
N ARG A 49 1.14 12.99 5.30
CA ARG A 49 1.23 12.87 6.76
C ARG A 49 0.56 14.03 7.48
N TYR A 50 0.77 15.26 7.01
CA TYR A 50 0.14 16.45 7.56
C TYR A 50 -1.39 16.41 7.37
N PHE A 51 -1.86 16.12 6.16
CA PHE A 51 -3.29 16.08 5.84
C PHE A 51 -4.03 14.97 6.58
N LEU A 52 -3.47 13.77 6.68
CA LEU A 52 -4.07 12.68 7.45
C LEU A 52 -4.27 13.06 8.91
N ARG A 53 -3.27 13.71 9.53
CA ARG A 53 -3.38 14.21 10.90
C ARG A 53 -4.44 15.31 11.03
N VAL A 54 -4.47 16.28 10.12
CA VAL A 54 -5.35 17.45 10.26
C VAL A 54 -6.80 17.15 9.87
N ILE A 55 -7.02 16.29 8.88
CA ILE A 55 -8.36 16.00 8.33
C ILE A 55 -9.03 14.84 9.06
N LEU A 56 -8.27 13.82 9.46
CA LEU A 56 -8.80 12.54 9.97
C LEU A 56 -8.20 12.11 11.32
N ASP A 57 -7.25 12.86 11.89
CA ASP A 57 -6.44 12.44 13.04
C ASP A 57 -5.83 11.03 12.86
N MET A 58 -5.41 10.74 11.62
CA MET A 58 -5.00 9.40 11.21
C MET A 58 -3.46 9.27 11.19
N PRO A 59 -2.89 8.26 11.86
CA PRO A 59 -1.47 7.97 11.78
C PRO A 59 -1.02 7.57 10.37
N TYR A 60 0.24 7.87 10.06
CA TYR A 60 0.90 7.53 8.81
C TYR A 60 2.23 6.83 9.08
N THR A 61 2.43 5.68 8.44
CA THR A 61 3.69 4.94 8.41
C THR A 61 4.13 4.73 6.97
N HIS A 62 5.43 4.87 6.69
CA HIS A 62 6.01 4.50 5.40
C HIS A 62 6.73 3.16 5.60
N GLU A 63 6.17 2.08 5.03
CA GLU A 63 6.67 0.72 5.20
C GLU A 63 7.31 0.22 3.91
N LEU A 64 8.65 0.27 3.85
CA LEU A 64 9.40 -0.11 2.66
C LEU A 64 9.60 -1.62 2.53
N ALA A 65 9.41 -2.40 3.60
CA ALA A 65 9.52 -3.86 3.52
C ALA A 65 8.49 -4.46 2.56
N LEU A 66 7.34 -3.79 2.38
CA LEU A 66 6.28 -4.19 1.45
C LEU A 66 6.40 -3.55 0.07
N ALA A 67 7.38 -2.65 -0.14
CA ALA A 67 7.56 -1.95 -1.39
C ALA A 67 8.44 -2.77 -2.37
N PRO A 68 7.95 -3.13 -3.57
CA PRO A 68 8.72 -3.94 -4.52
C PRO A 68 10.01 -3.25 -4.93
N SER A 69 11.07 -4.00 -5.26
CA SER A 69 12.35 -3.44 -5.67
C SER A 69 12.25 -2.47 -6.85
N ALA A 70 13.19 -1.53 -6.92
CA ALA A 70 13.23 -0.58 -8.03
C ALA A 70 13.44 -1.31 -9.37
N GLU A 71 14.20 -2.40 -9.35
CA GLU A 71 14.46 -3.27 -10.49
C GLU A 71 13.20 -4.04 -10.89
N LEU A 72 12.56 -4.74 -9.94
CA LEU A 72 11.34 -5.49 -10.18
C LEU A 72 10.21 -4.59 -10.70
N MET A 73 10.01 -3.43 -10.08
CA MET A 73 9.06 -2.43 -10.57
C MET A 73 9.40 -1.89 -11.95
N ARG A 74 10.69 -1.78 -12.31
CA ARG A 74 11.09 -1.35 -13.65
C ARG A 74 10.70 -2.42 -14.67
N ALA A 75 11.10 -3.67 -14.43
CA ALA A 75 10.79 -4.79 -15.32
C ALA A 75 9.27 -4.88 -15.58
N TYR A 76 8.46 -4.77 -14.53
CA TYR A 76 7.00 -4.81 -14.66
C TYR A 76 6.43 -3.61 -15.44
N ARG A 77 6.87 -2.38 -15.14
CA ARG A 77 6.37 -1.17 -15.83
C ARG A 77 6.81 -1.07 -17.30
N HIS A 78 7.87 -1.76 -17.69
CA HIS A 78 8.39 -1.79 -19.05
C HIS A 78 7.95 -3.04 -19.82
N ASP A 79 6.95 -3.77 -19.29
CA ASP A 79 6.40 -4.99 -19.89
C ASP A 79 7.47 -6.09 -20.15
N GLU A 80 8.59 -6.05 -19.41
CA GLU A 80 9.62 -7.09 -19.46
C GLU A 80 9.13 -8.39 -18.80
N ILE A 81 8.21 -8.27 -17.84
CA ILE A 81 7.54 -9.38 -17.15
C ILE A 81 6.04 -9.09 -16.98
N GLY A 82 5.22 -10.14 -16.99
CA GLY A 82 3.78 -10.06 -16.68
C GLY A 82 3.49 -10.03 -15.17
N PHE A 83 2.23 -9.79 -14.81
CA PHE A 83 1.82 -9.68 -13.40
C PHE A 83 2.07 -10.96 -12.59
N ASP A 84 1.86 -12.15 -13.18
CA ASP A 84 2.09 -13.42 -12.48
C ASP A 84 3.55 -13.58 -12.04
N GLU A 85 4.48 -13.28 -12.96
CA GLU A 85 5.92 -13.33 -12.67
C GLU A 85 6.33 -12.21 -11.71
N PHE A 86 5.77 -11.00 -11.86
CA PHE A 86 5.97 -9.91 -10.92
C PHE A 86 5.52 -10.27 -9.50
N SER A 87 4.33 -10.86 -9.35
CA SER A 87 3.77 -11.27 -8.06
C SER A 87 4.65 -12.34 -7.40
N LYS A 88 5.11 -13.32 -8.18
CA LYS A 88 6.02 -14.36 -7.70
C LYS A 88 7.34 -13.76 -7.19
N GLN A 89 8.02 -12.95 -8.01
CA GLN A 89 9.30 -12.34 -7.61
C GLN A 89 9.14 -11.39 -6.41
N LEU A 90 8.02 -10.68 -6.31
CA LEU A 90 7.74 -9.82 -5.15
C LEU A 90 7.57 -10.64 -3.86
N ARG A 91 6.91 -11.79 -3.92
CA ARG A 91 6.84 -12.72 -2.77
C ARG A 91 8.22 -13.24 -2.38
N GLU A 92 9.08 -13.55 -3.35
CA GLU A 92 10.48 -13.93 -3.08
C GLU A 92 11.25 -12.78 -2.38
N GLU A 93 11.01 -11.51 -2.77
CA GLU A 93 11.57 -10.35 -2.06
C GLU A 93 11.05 -10.23 -0.62
N TYR A 94 9.79 -10.56 -0.37
CA TYR A 94 9.21 -10.56 0.98
C TYR A 94 9.78 -11.67 1.87
N ASP A 95 9.91 -12.88 1.32
CA ASP A 95 10.49 -14.04 2.00
C ASP A 95 11.97 -13.83 2.36
N ALA A 96 12.73 -13.18 1.46
CA ALA A 96 14.14 -12.86 1.68
C ALA A 96 14.36 -11.60 2.54
N GLY A 97 13.32 -10.78 2.71
CA GLY A 97 13.36 -9.52 3.44
C GLY A 97 12.90 -9.63 4.89
N GLU A 98 12.48 -8.48 5.41
CA GLU A 98 12.08 -8.34 6.82
C GLU A 98 10.55 -8.39 7.01
N VAL A 99 9.78 -8.81 5.99
CA VAL A 99 8.30 -8.78 6.05
C VAL A 99 7.77 -9.69 7.17
N SER A 100 8.43 -10.83 7.41
CA SER A 100 8.12 -11.75 8.51
C SER A 100 8.32 -11.17 9.91
N SER A 101 9.10 -10.08 10.03
CA SER A 101 9.38 -9.39 11.29
C SER A 101 8.42 -8.24 11.59
N LEU A 102 7.51 -7.91 10.66
CA LEU A 102 6.61 -6.78 10.79
C LEU A 102 5.67 -6.94 11.99
N ASP A 103 5.50 -5.84 12.73
CA ASP A 103 4.54 -5.80 13.82
C ASP A 103 3.10 -5.83 13.26
N ARG A 104 2.46 -6.97 13.42
CA ARG A 104 1.04 -7.22 13.09
C ARG A 104 0.10 -6.12 13.61
N SER A 105 0.39 -5.51 14.76
CA SER A 105 -0.43 -4.44 15.33
C SER A 105 -0.49 -3.19 14.44
N LEU A 106 0.51 -2.99 13.57
CA LEU A 106 0.55 -1.86 12.65
C LEU A 106 -0.52 -1.92 11.57
N PHE A 107 -1.03 -3.12 11.29
CA PHE A 107 -1.89 -3.43 10.14
C PHE A 107 -3.36 -3.62 10.50
N ASN A 108 -3.72 -3.64 11.79
CA ASN A 108 -5.11 -3.78 12.20
C ASN A 108 -5.94 -2.54 11.81
N ASP A 109 -6.94 -2.74 10.94
CA ASP A 109 -7.75 -1.68 10.32
C ASP A 109 -6.89 -0.64 9.58
N ALA A 110 -5.72 -1.04 9.06
CA ALA A 110 -4.86 -0.17 8.28
C ALA A 110 -5.20 -0.25 6.79
N VAL A 111 -4.94 0.83 6.05
CA VAL A 111 -4.97 0.83 4.60
C VAL A 111 -3.56 0.77 4.03
N LEU A 112 -3.32 -0.21 3.15
CA LEU A 112 -2.13 -0.26 2.31
C LEU A 112 -2.31 0.72 1.15
N LEU A 113 -1.47 1.75 1.12
CA LEU A 113 -1.51 2.79 0.09
C LEU A 113 -0.51 2.51 -1.03
N CYS A 114 -1.01 2.44 -2.26
CA CYS A 114 -0.20 2.41 -3.49
C CYS A 114 -0.56 3.56 -4.44
N SER A 115 0.02 3.55 -5.65
CA SER A 115 -0.29 4.54 -6.69
C SER A 115 -1.49 4.14 -7.55
N GLU A 116 -1.58 2.89 -7.96
CA GLU A 116 -2.46 2.40 -9.02
C GLU A 116 -3.93 2.40 -8.59
N ALA A 117 -4.83 2.88 -9.45
CA ALA A 117 -6.27 2.94 -9.14
C ALA A 117 -6.91 1.55 -9.03
N ASP A 118 -6.55 0.64 -9.93
CA ASP A 118 -7.04 -0.74 -9.98
C ASP A 118 -6.23 -1.64 -9.03
N PRO A 119 -6.88 -2.39 -8.11
CA PRO A 119 -6.18 -3.34 -7.25
C PRO A 119 -5.76 -4.63 -7.96
N SER A 120 -6.37 -5.00 -9.10
CA SER A 120 -6.28 -6.35 -9.69
C SER A 120 -4.87 -6.78 -10.13
N THR A 121 -4.02 -5.82 -10.48
CA THR A 121 -2.66 -6.08 -11.02
C THR A 121 -1.62 -5.12 -10.43
N CYS A 122 -1.69 -4.92 -9.11
CA CYS A 122 -0.84 -3.99 -8.38
C CYS A 122 -0.12 -4.67 -7.20
N HIS A 123 1.05 -4.14 -6.82
CA HIS A 123 1.80 -4.61 -5.65
C HIS A 123 1.02 -4.59 -4.33
N ARG A 124 0.03 -3.70 -4.16
CA ARG A 124 -0.81 -3.70 -2.94
C ARG A 124 -1.63 -4.98 -2.77
N LEU A 125 -2.01 -5.63 -3.87
CA LEU A 125 -2.72 -6.90 -3.82
C LEU A 125 -1.80 -7.99 -3.29
N VAL A 126 -0.61 -8.11 -3.89
CA VAL A 126 0.42 -9.08 -3.49
C VAL A 126 0.80 -8.87 -2.02
N ALA A 127 1.00 -7.63 -1.58
CA ALA A 127 1.28 -7.30 -0.19
C ALA A 127 0.14 -7.72 0.75
N ALA A 128 -1.12 -7.39 0.42
CA ALA A 128 -2.27 -7.72 1.25
C ALA A 128 -2.47 -9.24 1.39
N GLU A 129 -2.36 -9.98 0.28
CA GLU A 129 -2.45 -11.44 0.26
C GLU A 129 -1.32 -12.10 1.04
N TYR A 130 -0.08 -11.63 0.86
CA TYR A 130 1.06 -12.16 1.59
C TYR A 130 0.92 -11.97 3.11
N LEU A 131 0.46 -10.80 3.56
CA LEU A 131 0.17 -10.55 4.98
C LEU A 131 -0.99 -11.41 5.50
N ALA A 132 -2.00 -11.66 4.67
CA ALA A 132 -3.13 -12.52 5.04
C ALA A 132 -2.77 -14.01 5.12
N GLU A 133 -1.77 -14.45 4.37
CA GLU A 133 -1.19 -15.80 4.50
C GLU A 133 -0.29 -15.93 5.73
N MET A 134 0.41 -14.85 6.09
CA MET A 134 1.30 -14.82 7.26
C MET A 134 0.52 -14.79 8.58
N TRP A 135 -0.65 -14.17 8.60
CA TRP A 135 -1.45 -13.95 9.80
C TRP A 135 -2.84 -14.56 9.68
N ASP A 136 -3.24 -15.35 10.68
CA ASP A 136 -4.59 -15.92 10.73
C ASP A 136 -5.69 -14.83 10.80
N ASP A 137 -6.86 -15.11 10.22
CA ASP A 137 -8.06 -14.28 10.29
C ASP A 137 -7.89 -12.84 9.74
N VAL A 138 -7.21 -12.66 8.62
CA VAL A 138 -7.13 -11.37 7.90
C VAL A 138 -8.21 -11.29 6.82
N GLU A 139 -9.05 -10.26 6.89
CA GLU A 139 -9.99 -9.89 5.83
C GLU A 139 -9.37 -8.76 4.99
N ILE A 140 -9.30 -8.96 3.67
CA ILE A 140 -8.80 -7.95 2.72
C ILE A 140 -9.99 -7.19 2.13
N VAL A 141 -9.97 -5.87 2.21
CA VAL A 141 -11.03 -4.99 1.69
C VAL A 141 -10.43 -3.96 0.73
N HIS A 142 -10.80 -4.01 -0.55
CA HIS A 142 -10.37 -3.02 -1.54
C HIS A 142 -11.28 -1.80 -1.54
N LEU A 143 -10.67 -0.62 -1.39
CA LEU A 143 -11.32 0.70 -1.38
C LEU A 143 -11.05 1.48 -2.68
#